data_AF-A0A1J4RSQ9-F1
#
_entry.id   AF-A0A1J4RSQ9-F1
#
_cell.length_a   1.000
_cell.length_b   1.000
_cell.length_c   1.000
_cell.angle_alpha   90.00
_cell.angle_beta   90.00
_cell.angle_gamma   90.00
#
_symmetry.space_group_name_H-M   'P 1'
#
loop_
_entity.id
_entity.type
_entity.pdbx_description
1 polymer ?
#
loop_
_entity_poly.entity_id
_entity_poly.type
_entity_poly.pdbx_seq_one_letter_code
_entity_poly.pdbx_strand_id
1 'polypeptide(L)' 'MKRDLREYSKQTDRRLVIGALLILFIVGGGLIWWFYGAGGAGLGFTCLLAALSPVVLITAVFYAAEWIIKHAGRRR' A
#
# COMPACT_ATOMS: atom_id res chain seq x y z
N MET A 1 18.88 23.94 14.66
CA MET A 1 18.25 23.10 13.61
C MET A 1 17.32 22.09 14.26
N LYS A 2 16.01 22.39 14.38
CA LYS A 2 15.00 21.37 14.71
C LYS A 2 14.75 20.58 13.43
N ARG A 3 15.46 19.47 13.27
CA ARG A 3 15.22 18.55 12.15
C ARG A 3 13.91 17.82 12.46
N ASP A 4 12.84 18.13 11.74
CA ASP A 4 11.53 17.51 11.92
C ASP A 4 11.62 16.00 11.68
N LEU A 5 11.77 15.23 12.76
CA LEU A 5 11.79 13.76 12.76
C LEU A 5 10.47 13.15 12.20
N ARG A 6 9.40 13.94 12.19
CA ARG A 6 8.06 13.55 11.74
C ARG A 6 7.99 13.32 10.23
N GLU A 7 8.86 13.96 9.46
CA GLU A 7 8.92 13.82 8.00
C GLU A 7 9.73 12.58 7.58
N TYR A 8 10.77 12.23 8.34
CA TYR A 8 11.60 11.05 8.10
C TYR A 8 10.91 9.72 8.48
N SER A 9 10.02 9.72 9.47
CA SER A 9 9.26 8.51 9.85
C SER A 9 8.30 8.07 8.74
N LYS A 10 7.64 9.02 8.06
CA LYS A 10 6.72 8.73 6.94
C LYS A 10 7.43 8.10 5.74
N GLN A 11 8.65 8.52 5.44
CA GLN A 11 9.43 7.95 4.33
C GLN A 11 9.91 6.53 4.65
N THR A 12 10.25 6.27 5.91
CA THR A 12 10.64 4.93 6.39
C THR A 12 9.46 3.97 6.37
N ASP A 13 8.29 4.39 6.86
CA ASP A 13 7.07 3.56 6.85
C ASP A 13 6.65 3.15 5.43
N ARG A 14 6.71 4.07 4.46
CA ARG A 14 6.41 3.74 3.05
C ARG A 14 7.33 2.66 2.51
N ARG A 15 8.62 2.73 2.83
CA ARG A 15 9.63 1.77 2.35
C ARG A 15 9.49 0.41 3.03
N LEU A 16 9.14 0.38 4.32
CA LEU A 16 8.79 -0.83 5.06
C LEU A 16 7.52 -1.50 4.49
N VAL A 17 6.47 -0.72 4.22
CA VAL A 17 5.24 -1.24 3.62
C VAL A 17 5.51 -1.83 2.24
N ILE A 18 6.29 -1.14 1.39
CA ILE A 18 6.65 -1.65 0.06
C ILE A 18 7.49 -2.92 0.18
N GLY A 19 8.50 -2.96 1.07
CA GLY A 19 9.33 -4.14 1.29
C GLY A 19 8.53 -5.34 1.79
N ALA A 20 7.62 -5.12 2.75
CA ALA A 20 6.73 -6.15 3.26
C ALA A 20 5.79 -6.68 2.16
N LEU A 21 5.22 -5.80 1.34
CA LEU A 21 4.36 -6.19 0.21
C LEU A 21 5.09 -7.04 -0.83
N LEU A 22 6.32 -6.66 -1.17
CA LEU A 22 7.15 -7.44 -2.10
C LEU A 22 7.45 -8.84 -1.57
N ILE A 23 7.86 -8.96 -0.31
CA ILE A 23 8.11 -10.26 0.31
C ILE A 23 6.82 -11.08 0.35
N LEU A 24 5.69 -10.47 0.74
CA LEU A 24 4.42 -11.18 0.86
C LEU A 24 3.91 -11.68 -0.50
N PHE A 25 4.05 -10.88 -1.57
CA PHE A 25 3.68 -11.31 -2.93
C PHE A 25 4.62 -12.39 -3.48
N ILE A 26 5.93 -12.20 -3.36
CA ILE A 26 6.93 -13.10 -3.98
C ILE A 26 7.05 -14.39 -3.17
N VAL A 27 7.28 -14.29 -1.87
CA VAL A 27 7.46 -15.46 -0.98
C VAL A 27 6.11 -16.11 -0.71
N GLY A 28 5.08 -15.34 -0.35
CA GLY A 28 3.74 -15.90 -0.09
C GLY A 28 3.11 -16.52 -1.33
N GLY A 29 3.10 -15.79 -2.45
CA GLY A 29 2.57 -16.31 -3.72
C GLY A 29 3.38 -17.50 -4.26
N GLY A 30 4.71 -17.45 -4.18
CA GLY A 30 5.59 -18.55 -4.59
C GLY A 30 5.40 -19.81 -3.75
N LEU A 31 5.26 -19.67 -2.42
CA LEU A 31 5.04 -20.80 -1.52
C LEU A 31 3.66 -21.43 -1.74
N ILE A 32 2.62 -20.60 -1.95
CA ILE A 32 1.27 -21.08 -2.29
C ILE A 32 1.28 -21.84 -3.61
N TRP A 33 1.99 -21.32 -4.62
CA TRP A 33 2.09 -22.00 -5.92
C TRP A 33 2.79 -23.36 -5.80
N TRP A 34 3.84 -23.44 -4.98
CA TRP A 34 4.58 -24.69 -4.72
C TRP A 34 3.73 -25.76 -4.00
N PHE A 35 2.91 -25.37 -3.02
CA PHE A 35 2.14 -26.32 -2.21
C PHE A 35 0.73 -26.64 -2.73
N TYR A 36 0.03 -25.66 -3.30
CA TYR A 36 -1.40 -25.79 -3.63
C TYR A 36 -1.70 -25.74 -5.14
N GLY A 37 -0.68 -25.64 -5.99
CA GLY A 37 -0.84 -25.57 -7.44
C GLY A 37 -1.60 -24.32 -7.91
N ALA A 38 -2.09 -24.33 -9.15
CA ALA A 38 -2.70 -23.15 -9.78
C ALA A 38 -3.97 -22.66 -9.07
N GLY A 39 -4.75 -23.56 -8.45
CA GLY A 39 -5.97 -23.20 -7.73
C GLY A 39 -5.70 -22.42 -6.43
N GLY A 40 -4.68 -22.84 -5.66
CA GLY A 40 -4.27 -22.12 -4.46
C GLY A 40 -3.70 -20.74 -4.76
N ALA A 41 -2.91 -20.63 -5.85
CA ALA A 41 -2.34 -19.35 -6.27
C ALA A 41 -3.43 -18.31 -6.60
N GLY A 42 -4.53 -18.72 -7.22
CA GLY A 42 -5.68 -17.85 -7.49
C GLY A 42 -6.34 -17.30 -6.22
N LEU A 43 -6.62 -18.17 -5.25
CA LEU A 43 -7.21 -17.76 -3.96
C LEU A 43 -6.26 -16.86 -3.15
N GLY A 44 -4.97 -17.21 -3.11
CA GLY A 44 -3.94 -16.38 -2.48
C GLY A 44 -3.89 -14.96 -3.09
N PHE A 45 -3.96 -14.86 -4.41
CA PHE A 45 -3.97 -13.58 -5.13
C PHE A 45 -5.22 -12.74 -4.78
N THR A 46 -6.40 -13.36 -4.72
CA THR A 46 -7.64 -12.66 -4.35
C THR A 46 -7.63 -12.18 -2.90
N CYS A 47 -7.04 -12.96 -1.98
CA CYS A 47 -6.89 -12.58 -0.58
C CYS A 47 -5.94 -11.38 -0.42
N LEU A 48 -4.81 -11.40 -1.13
CA LEU A 48 -3.87 -10.27 -1.16
C LEU A 48 -4.52 -9.00 -1.72
N LEU A 49 -5.29 -9.10 -2.80
CA LEU A 49 -6.05 -7.97 -3.37
C LEU A 49 -7.10 -7.43 -2.39
N ALA A 50 -7.81 -8.32 -1.70
CA ALA A 50 -8.78 -7.92 -0.67
C ALA A 50 -8.10 -7.17 0.48
N ALA A 51 -6.93 -7.61 0.94
CA ALA A 51 -6.14 -6.92 1.95
C ALA A 51 -5.59 -5.57 1.45
N LEU A 52 -5.31 -5.44 0.15
CA LEU A 52 -4.88 -4.17 -0.45
C LEU A 52 -6.01 -3.14 -0.53
N SER A 53 -7.26 -3.59 -0.67
CA SER A 53 -8.45 -2.76 -0.81
C SER A 53 -8.52 -1.61 0.21
N PRO A 54 -8.48 -1.84 1.54
CA PRO A 54 -8.53 -0.75 2.53
C PRO A 54 -7.36 0.23 2.42
N VAL A 55 -6.15 -0.24 2.07
CA VAL A 55 -4.97 0.64 1.93
C VAL A 55 -5.15 1.60 0.76
N VAL A 56 -5.66 1.09 -0.37
CA VAL A 56 -5.97 1.90 -1.55
C VAL A 56 -7.08 2.90 -1.22
N LEU A 57 -8.12 2.46 -0.51
CA LEU A 57 -9.26 3.29 -0.14
C LEU A 57 -8.85 4.48 0.74
N ILE A 58 -8.05 4.22 1.78
CA ILE A 58 -7.54 5.29 2.67
C ILE A 58 -6.65 6.26 1.88
N THR A 59 -5.76 5.75 1.04
CA THR A 59 -4.85 6.59 0.25
C THR A 59 -5.62 7.43 -0.77
N ALA A 60 -6.64 6.86 -1.41
CA ALA A 60 -7.50 7.56 -2.35
C ALA A 60 -8.28 8.70 -1.68
N VAL A 61 -8.82 8.48 -0.48
CA VAL A 61 -9.52 9.53 0.29
C VAL A 61 -8.57 10.67 0.65
N PHE A 62 -7.36 10.36 1.14
CA PHE A 62 -6.36 11.39 1.45
C PHE A 62 -5.93 12.17 0.19
N TYR A 63 -5.74 11.48 -0.94
CA TYR A 63 -5.39 12.12 -2.20
C TYR A 63 -6.53 12.99 -2.75
N ALA A 64 -7.78 12.53 -2.63
CA ALA A 64 -8.95 13.31 -3.01
C ALA A 64 -9.09 14.57 -2.16
N ALA A 65 -8.86 14.48 -0.84
CA ALA A 65 -8.86 15.63 0.05
C ALA A 65 -7.79 16.68 -0.35
N GLU A 66 -6.55 16.24 -0.59
CA GLU A 66 -5.47 17.09 -1.12
C GLU A 66 -5.84 17.73 -2.46
N TRP A 67 -6.45 16.96 -3.37
CA TRP A 67 -6.86 17.46 -4.69
C TRP A 67 -7.94 18.54 -4.59
N ILE A 68 -8.93 18.34 -3.72
CA ILE A 68 -10.00 19.32 -3.44
C ILE A 68 -9.42 20.58 -2.82
N ILE A 69 -8.53 20.47 -1.83
CA ILE A 69 -7.88 21.64 -1.19
C ILE A 69 -7.03 22.42 -2.21
N LYS A 70 -6.26 21.72 -3.04
CA LYS A 70 -5.44 22.33 -4.10
C LYS A 70 -6.28 23.01 -5.18
N HIS A 71 -7.45 22.46 -5.52
CA HIS A 71 -8.37 23.11 -6.46
C HIS A 71 -9.15 24.27 -5.81
N ALA A 72 -9.49 24.16 -4.52
CA ALA A 72 -10.16 25.22 -3.76
C ALA A 72 -9.24 26.42 -3.49
N GLY A 73 -7.93 26.19 -3.32
CA GLY A 73 -6.93 27.25 -3.16
C GLY A 73 -6.66 28.10 -4.41
N ARG A 74 -7.20 27.73 -5.59
CA ARG A 74 -7.10 28.54 -6.84
C ARG A 74 -8.27 29.53 -7.00
N ARG A 75 -9.03 29.79 -5.94
CA ARG A 75 -10.15 30.77 -5.90
C ARG A 75 -9.93 31.92 -4.90
N ARG A 76 -8.70 32.18 -4.47
CA ARG A 76 -8.31 33.45 -3.86
C ARG A 76 -7.02 33.97 -4.49
#